data_AF-A0A1V4VAN9-F1
#
_entry.id   AF-A0A1V4VAN9-F1
#
_cell.length_a   1.000
_cell.length_b   1.000
_cell.length_c   1.000
_cell.angle_alpha   90.00
_cell.angle_beta   90.00
_cell.angle_gamma   90.00
#
_symmetry.space_group_name_H-M   'P 1'
#
loop_
_entity.id
_entity.type
_entity.pdbx_description
1 polymer ?
#
loop_
_entity_poly.entity_id
_entity_poly.type
_entity_poly.pdbx_seq_one_letter_code
_entity_poly.pdbx_strand_id
1 'polypeptide(L)'
;MGVPKLYVLTLEMSYRYIFLLMELVREMYIAKKARTIRAGGLFDEQKWVGGRMGYTLIRSLDMSEKVHMAMTSRGFNGEVHIMQEFKFRNRDYLAGATAISLGILLLLISQNIPRI
;
A
#
# COMPACT_ATOMS: atom_id res chain seq x y z
N MET A 1 -19.54 -1.95 -14.12
CA MET A 1 -18.72 -0.70 -14.08
C MET A 1 -17.51 -0.98 -13.21
N GLY A 2 -16.39 -1.37 -13.82
CA GLY A 2 -15.17 -1.75 -13.09
C GLY A 2 -14.16 -0.60 -13.04
N VAL A 3 -13.27 -0.64 -12.06
CA VAL A 3 -12.09 0.24 -12.01
C VAL A 3 -11.18 -0.08 -13.21
N PRO A 4 -10.66 0.92 -13.96
CA PRO A 4 -9.73 0.65 -15.05
C PRO A 4 -8.49 -0.12 -14.58
N LYS A 5 -8.09 -1.15 -15.33
CA LYS A 5 -6.98 -2.06 -14.99
C LYS A 5 -5.66 -1.34 -14.71
N LEU A 6 -5.43 -0.18 -15.33
CA LEU A 6 -4.26 0.66 -15.11
C LEU A 6 -4.13 1.10 -13.66
N TYR A 7 -5.24 1.52 -13.02
CA TYR A 7 -5.20 1.94 -11.62
C TYR A 7 -4.87 0.76 -10.69
N VAL A 8 -5.42 -0.42 -11.00
CA VAL A 8 -5.13 -1.65 -10.24
C VAL A 8 -3.64 -2.00 -10.35
N LEU A 9 -3.06 -1.93 -11.55
CA LEU A 9 -1.62 -2.15 -11.75
C LEU A 9 -0.76 -1.16 -10.97
N THR A 10 -1.05 0.14 -11.09
CA THR A 10 -0.26 1.17 -10.40
C THR A 10 -0.30 0.98 -8.89
N LEU A 11 -1.47 0.64 -8.33
CA LEU A 11 -1.62 0.32 -6.91
C LEU A 11 -0.89 -0.97 -6.52
N GLU A 12 -0.98 -2.02 -7.33
CA GLU A 12 -0.32 -3.31 -7.07
C GLU A 12 1.20 -3.16 -7.05
N MET A 13 1.75 -2.39 -7.99
CA MET A 13 3.17 -2.07 -8.03
C MET A 13 3.58 -1.20 -6.84
N SER A 14 2.77 -0.20 -6.49
CA SER A 14 3.02 0.63 -5.31
C SER A 14 3.05 -0.21 -4.04
N TYR A 15 2.09 -1.12 -3.86
CA TYR A 15 2.02 -2.05 -2.73
C TYR A 15 3.20 -3.03 -2.70
N ARG A 16 3.59 -3.59 -3.85
CA ARG A 16 4.73 -4.49 -3.95
C ARG A 16 6.03 -3.79 -3.53
N TYR A 17 6.23 -2.53 -3.93
CA TYR A 17 7.49 -1.82 -3.73
C TYR A 17 7.56 -0.94 -2.48
N ILE A 18 6.44 -0.65 -1.81
CA ILE A 18 6.45 0.17 -0.58
C ILE A 18 7.32 -0.46 0.52
N PHE A 19 7.29 -1.78 0.65
CA PHE A 19 8.09 -2.51 1.64
C PHE A 19 9.58 -2.45 1.32
N LEU A 20 9.94 -2.50 0.04
CA LEU A 20 11.34 -2.38 -0.41
C LEU A 20 11.88 -0.98 -0.12
N LEU A 21 11.11 0.07 -0.44
CA LEU A 21 11.49 1.46 -0.14
C LEU A 21 11.56 1.70 1.37
N MET A 22 10.67 1.09 2.14
CA MET A 22 10.69 1.17 3.60
C MET A 22 11.97 0.55 4.18
N GLU A 23 12.40 -0.60 3.66
CA GLU A 23 13.67 -1.23 4.07
C GLU A 23 14.85 -0.31 3.74
N LEU A 24 14.88 0.26 2.54
CA LEU A 24 15.92 1.20 2.13
C LEU A 24 16.02 2.40 3.08
N VAL A 25 14.88 2.98 3.49
CA VAL A 25 14.85 4.07 4.46
C VAL A 25 15.32 3.62 5.84
N ARG A 26 14.93 2.42 6.27
CA ARG A 26 15.36 1.83 7.54
C ARG A 26 16.88 1.62 7.56
N GLU A 27 17.46 1.07 6.50
CA GLU A 27 18.90 0.86 6.37
C GLU A 27 19.67 2.19 6.43
N MET A 28 19.19 3.23 5.73
CA MET A 28 19.78 4.57 5.82
C MET A 28 19.75 5.12 7.25
N TYR A 29 18.64 4.89 7.97
CA TYR A 29 18.50 5.31 9.36
C TYR A 29 19.44 4.55 10.29
N ILE A 30 19.54 3.22 10.16
CA ILE A 30 20.47 2.38 10.93
C ILE A 30 21.93 2.81 10.65
N ALA A 31 22.28 3.01 9.39
CA ALA A 31 23.61 3.46 8.99
C ALA A 31 23.96 4.83 9.57
N LYS A 32 22.99 5.75 9.66
CA LYS A 32 23.18 7.03 10.37
C LYS A 32 23.46 6.77 11.84
N LYS A 33 22.59 6.02 12.52
CA LYS A 33 22.72 5.72 13.95
C LYS A 33 24.06 5.08 14.29
N ALA A 34 24.58 4.19 13.44
CA ALA A 34 25.87 3.55 13.63
C ALA A 34 27.07 4.53 13.51
N ARG A 35 26.95 5.62 12.73
CA ARG A 35 28.01 6.61 12.53
C ARG A 35 27.91 7.83 13.45
N THR A 36 26.79 8.00 14.14
CA THR A 36 26.51 9.19 14.96
C THR A 36 26.67 8.87 16.44
N ILE A 37 27.71 9.44 17.08
CA ILE A 37 27.98 9.29 18.52
C ILE A 37 27.04 10.16 19.37
N ARG A 38 26.66 11.35 18.88
CA ARG A 38 25.70 12.27 19.50
C ARG A 38 24.81 12.90 18.43
N ALA A 39 23.51 13.03 18.69
CA ALA A 39 22.57 13.65 17.75
C ALA A 39 22.96 15.11 17.43
N GLY A 40 22.77 15.51 16.17
CA GLY A 40 22.97 16.89 15.74
C GLY A 40 21.88 17.84 16.27
N GLY A 41 21.99 19.12 15.92
CA GLY A 41 20.92 20.08 16.19
C GLY A 41 19.65 19.76 15.40
N LEU A 42 18.50 20.31 15.82
CA LEU A 42 17.21 20.06 15.16
C LEU A 42 17.25 20.36 13.64
N PHE A 43 17.91 21.45 13.25
CA PHE A 43 18.08 21.84 11.84
C PHE A 43 18.91 20.83 11.04
N ASP A 44 19.99 20.30 11.60
CA ASP A 44 20.83 19.31 10.93
C ASP A 44 20.08 17.99 10.73
N GLU A 45 19.30 17.59 11.73
CA GLU A 45 18.44 16.41 11.67
C GLU A 45 17.36 16.55 10.58
N GLN A 46 16.67 17.69 10.53
CA GLN A 46 15.68 17.98 9.48
C GLN A 46 16.32 18.00 8.09
N LYS A 47 17.49 18.63 7.94
CA LYS A 47 18.23 18.67 6.66
C LYS A 47 18.63 17.27 6.21
N TRP A 48 19.07 16.42 7.14
CA TRP A 48 19.39 15.03 6.84
C TRP A 48 18.16 14.27 6.33
N VAL A 49 17.03 14.38 7.03
CA VAL A 49 15.77 13.73 6.66
C VAL A 49 15.31 14.21 5.28
N GLY A 50 15.30 15.52 5.03
CA GLY A 50 14.94 16.09 3.71
C GLY A 50 15.80 15.54 2.58
N GLY A 51 17.11 15.43 2.79
CA GLY A 51 18.03 14.83 1.81
C GLY A 51 17.74 13.34 1.56
N ARG A 52 17.36 12.57 2.58
CA ARG A 52 16.98 11.16 2.40
C ARG A 52 15.64 10.98 1.72
N MET A 53 14.67 11.88 1.95
CA MET A 53 13.41 11.88 1.21
C MET A 53 13.67 12.08 -0.29
N GLY A 54 14.49 13.07 -0.66
CA GLY A 54 14.85 13.32 -2.06
C GLY A 54 15.57 12.12 -2.70
N TYR A 55 16.52 11.52 -1.99
CA TYR A 55 17.21 10.30 -2.45
C TYR A 55 16.23 9.14 -2.69
N THR A 56 15.30 8.92 -1.76
CA THR A 56 14.30 7.84 -1.87
C THR A 56 13.36 8.08 -3.06
N LEU A 57 12.96 9.33 -3.31
CA LEU A 57 12.17 9.70 -4.47
C LEU A 57 12.89 9.36 -5.78
N ILE A 58 14.14 9.82 -5.95
CA ILE A 58 14.95 9.51 -7.14
C ILE A 58 15.09 8.01 -7.32
N ARG A 59 15.34 7.28 -6.22
CA ARG A 59 15.48 5.82 -6.27
C ARG A 59 14.19 5.13 -6.67
N SER A 60 13.03 5.63 -6.24
CA SER A 60 11.73 5.08 -6.62
C SER A 60 11.43 5.29 -8.12
N LEU A 61 11.82 6.42 -8.69
CA LEU A 61 11.69 6.71 -10.12
C LEU A 61 12.59 5.81 -10.98
N ASP A 62 13.87 5.70 -10.64
CA ASP A 62 14.83 4.79 -11.29
C ASP A 62 14.35 3.33 -11.24
N MET A 63 13.82 2.92 -10.09
CA MET A 63 13.22 1.58 -9.94
C MET A 63 11.99 1.39 -10.83
N SER A 64 11.09 2.38 -10.89
CA SER A 64 9.91 2.32 -11.75
C SER A 64 10.29 2.12 -13.22
N GLU A 65 11.29 2.86 -13.71
CA GLU A 65 11.80 2.73 -15.07
C GLU A 65 12.41 1.35 -15.33
N LYS A 66 13.27 0.86 -14.43
CA LYS A 66 13.88 -0.47 -14.54
C LYS A 66 12.85 -1.59 -14.56
N VAL A 67 11.85 -1.49 -13.69
CA VAL A 67 10.76 -2.45 -13.63
C VAL A 67 9.91 -2.38 -14.89
N HIS A 68 9.62 -1.18 -15.40
CA HIS A 68 8.91 -1.03 -16.66
C HIS A 68 9.68 -1.64 -17.83
N MET A 69 10.98 -1.38 -17.96
CA MET A 69 11.82 -2.02 -18.96
C MET A 69 11.79 -3.55 -18.84
N ALA A 70 11.91 -4.09 -17.62
CA ALA A 70 11.84 -5.52 -17.39
C ALA A 70 10.48 -6.13 -17.73
N MET A 71 9.38 -5.39 -17.50
CA MET A 71 8.04 -5.79 -17.94
C MET A 71 7.98 -5.85 -19.46
N THR A 72 8.44 -4.82 -20.15
CA THR A 72 8.45 -4.76 -21.62
C THR A 72 9.30 -5.88 -22.22
N SER A 73 10.48 -6.17 -21.67
CA SER A 73 11.32 -7.30 -22.10
C SER A 73 10.65 -8.67 -21.92
N ARG A 74 9.69 -8.80 -20.99
CA ARG A 74 8.89 -10.02 -20.78
C ARG A 74 7.61 -10.06 -21.63
N GLY A 75 7.42 -9.10 -22.54
CA GLY A 75 6.26 -9.04 -23.43
C GLY A 75 5.09 -8.23 -22.89
N PHE A 76 5.30 -7.34 -21.93
CA PHE A 76 4.24 -6.42 -21.49
C PHE A 76 3.83 -5.48 -22.63
N ASN A 77 2.56 -5.56 -23.04
CA ASN A 77 1.97 -4.80 -24.15
C ASN A 77 0.98 -3.71 -23.68
N GLY A 78 0.98 -3.40 -22.38
CA GLY A 78 0.01 -2.48 -21.76
C GLY A 78 -1.22 -3.16 -21.17
N GLU A 79 -1.44 -4.45 -21.46
CA GLU A 79 -2.53 -5.22 -20.83
C GLU A 79 -2.08 -5.88 -19.53
N VAL A 80 -2.84 -5.61 -18.48
CA VAL A 80 -2.62 -6.16 -17.14
C VAL A 80 -3.32 -7.50 -17.04
N HIS A 81 -2.54 -8.55 -16.88
CA HIS A 81 -3.02 -9.91 -16.68
C HIS A 81 -2.96 -10.24 -15.19
N ILE A 82 -4.11 -10.37 -14.55
CA ILE A 82 -4.22 -10.73 -13.14
C ILE A 82 -4.37 -12.25 -13.07
N MET A 83 -3.37 -12.95 -12.52
CA MET A 83 -3.37 -14.41 -12.41
C MET A 83 -4.26 -14.95 -11.30
N GLN A 84 -4.62 -14.12 -10.32
CA GLN A 84 -5.52 -14.51 -9.23
C GLN A 84 -6.94 -14.02 -9.49
N GLU A 85 -7.82 -14.97 -9.77
CA GLU A 85 -9.26 -14.74 -9.71
C GLU A 85 -9.73 -14.83 -8.27
N PHE A 86 -10.44 -13.80 -7.79
CA PHE A 86 -11.10 -13.85 -6.50
C PHE A 86 -12.20 -14.92 -6.53
N LYS A 87 -12.10 -15.92 -5.66
CA LYS A 87 -13.11 -16.97 -5.50
C LYS A 87 -13.80 -16.83 -4.15
N PHE A 88 -15.12 -16.74 -4.17
CA PHE A 88 -15.92 -16.74 -2.95
C PHE A 88 -15.69 -18.03 -2.16
N ARG A 89 -15.35 -17.87 -0.90
CA ARG A 89 -15.15 -18.97 0.04
C ARG A 89 -16.34 -19.04 0.98
N ASN A 90 -16.63 -20.22 1.54
CA ASN A 90 -17.76 -20.40 2.48
C ASN A 90 -17.73 -19.43 3.68
N ARG A 91 -16.54 -18.94 4.06
CA ARG A 91 -16.38 -17.90 5.09
C ARG A 91 -16.96 -16.55 4.68
N ASP A 92 -16.94 -16.21 3.40
CA ASP A 92 -17.47 -14.94 2.90
C ASP A 92 -19.00 -14.95 2.97
N TYR A 93 -19.62 -16.09 2.67
CA TYR A 93 -21.06 -16.29 2.85
C TYR A 93 -21.47 -16.21 4.32
N LEU A 94 -20.72 -16.85 5.22
CA LEU A 94 -21.01 -16.78 6.66
C LEU A 94 -20.85 -15.34 7.19
N ALA A 95 -19.77 -14.66 6.80
CA ALA A 95 -19.55 -13.26 7.17
C ALA A 95 -20.69 -12.37 6.65
N GLY A 96 -21.10 -12.54 5.38
CA GLY A 96 -22.23 -11.82 4.79
C GLY A 96 -23.54 -12.07 5.54
N ALA A 97 -23.86 -13.32 5.87
CA ALA A 97 -25.05 -13.68 6.63
C ALA A 97 -25.03 -13.06 8.04
N THR A 98 -23.89 -13.10 8.73
CA THR A 98 -23.76 -12.48 10.06
C THR A 98 -23.95 -10.96 9.99
N ALA A 99 -23.35 -10.29 9.00
CA ALA A 99 -23.50 -8.84 8.82
C ALA A 99 -24.95 -8.43 8.53
N ILE A 100 -25.66 -9.17 7.67
CA ILE A 100 -27.08 -8.94 7.37
C ILE A 100 -27.93 -9.18 8.62
N SER A 101 -27.69 -10.28 9.35
CA SER A 101 -28.45 -10.59 10.57
C SER A 101 -28.27 -9.51 11.64
N LEU A 102 -27.05 -9.00 11.82
CA LEU A 102 -26.75 -7.93 12.76
C LEU A 102 -27.42 -6.62 12.35
N GLY A 103 -27.41 -6.31 11.04
CA GLY A 103 -28.11 -5.14 10.50
C GLY A 103 -29.62 -5.19 10.72
N ILE A 104 -30.24 -6.34 10.48
CA ILE A 104 -31.68 -6.55 10.73
C ILE A 104 -31.98 -6.41 12.23
N LEU A 105 -31.15 -7.00 13.09
CA LEU A 105 -31.31 -6.91 14.54
C LEU A 105 -31.22 -5.46 15.04
N LEU A 106 -30.27 -4.67 14.53
CA LEU A 106 -30.15 -3.24 14.84
C LEU A 106 -31.35 -2.43 14.35
N LEU A 107 -31.86 -2.71 13.15
CA LEU A 107 -33.05 -2.04 12.62
C LEU A 107 -34.30 -2.38 13.43
N LEU A 108 -34.47 -3.64 13.84
CA LEU A 108 -35.57 -4.06 14.70
C LEU A 108 -35.48 -3.39 16.07
N ILE A 109 -34.29 -3.30 16.68
CA ILE A 109 -34.09 -2.55 17.92
C ILE A 109 -34.45 -1.06 17.73
N SER A 110 -34.02 -0.44 16.62
CA SER A 110 -34.33 0.96 16.31
C SER A 110 -35.83 1.23 16.11
N GLN A 111 -36.55 0.33 15.42
CA GLN A 111 -38.01 0.46 15.24
C GLN A 111 -38.80 0.13 16.51
N ASN A 112 -38.25 -0.70 17.40
CA ASN A 112 -38.88 -1.10 18.65
C ASN A 112 -38.51 -0.19 19.84
N ILE A 113 -37.79 0.91 19.58
CA ILE A 113 -37.68 2.08 20.46
C ILE A 113 -38.66 3.13 19.91
N PRO A 114 -39.98 3.01 20.16
CA PRO A 114 -40.90 4.07 19.82
C PRO A 114 -40.49 5.34 20.57
N ARG A 115 -40.42 6.44 19.83
CA ARG A 115 -40.12 7.81 20.27
C ARG A 115 -40.92 8.17 21.53
N ILE A 116 -40.20 8.54 22.60
CA ILE A 116 -40.67 9.50 23.61
C ILE A 116 -40.44 10.90 23.03
#